data_AF-A0A182NXV1-F1
#
_entry.id   AF-A0A182NXV1-F1
#
_cell.length_a   1.000
_cell.length_b   1.000
_cell.length_c   1.000
_cell.angle_alpha   90.00
_cell.angle_beta   90.00
_cell.angle_gamma   90.00
#
_symmetry.space_group_name_H-M   'P 1'
#
loop_
_entity.id
_entity.type
_entity.pdbx_description
1 polymer ?
#
loop_
_entity_poly.entity_id
_entity_poly.type
_entity_poly.pdbx_seq_one_letter_code
_entity_poly.pdbx_strand_id
1 'polypeptide(L)'
;MHFQAVCVILVSISLIKVEAFFNNSFDVIRGCKQYNGVVGYDEPLTYFPTSNFHNVGRTSNSRYFKIAVVAANDGIFRLGETFFPYDRNVIEIVLGGWANTQSAGRRQFRTASNRNTITQLTIAKTPNLLSRFRPVMFVLEVFNDGLIEVRLDGQGGPLLSFRDTNRTPANYIGFTKWNVDTIFFYDCPLLSDRTVYKSVPLNSTVG
;
A
#
# COMPACT_ATOMS: atom_id res chain seq x y z
N MET A 1 -7.40 69.11 42.59
CA MET A 1 -8.07 68.40 41.47
C MET A 1 -7.16 67.26 41.04
N HIS A 2 -7.47 66.02 41.44
CA HIS A 2 -6.70 64.83 41.08
C HIS A 2 -7.32 64.20 39.82
N PHE A 3 -6.53 64.06 38.75
CA PHE A 3 -6.90 63.29 37.56
C PHE A 3 -6.32 61.87 37.72
N GLN A 4 -7.19 60.87 37.89
CA GLN A 4 -6.79 59.47 37.73
C GLN A 4 -6.95 59.08 36.27
N ALA A 5 -5.85 58.66 35.64
CA ALA A 5 -5.88 58.06 34.32
C ALA A 5 -6.29 56.59 34.44
N VAL A 6 -7.44 56.23 33.87
CA VAL A 6 -7.91 54.85 33.77
C VAL A 6 -7.33 54.24 32.51
N CYS A 7 -6.42 53.27 32.67
CA CYS A 7 -5.83 52.52 31.57
C CYS A 7 -6.76 51.34 31.23
N VAL A 8 -7.44 51.40 30.08
CA VAL A 8 -8.31 50.32 29.60
C VAL A 8 -7.47 49.34 28.80
N ILE A 9 -7.23 48.15 29.36
CA ILE A 9 -6.53 47.05 28.67
C ILE A 9 -7.58 46.27 27.87
N LEU A 10 -7.56 46.44 26.54
CA LEU A 10 -8.36 45.64 25.61
C LEU A 10 -7.66 44.29 25.39
N VAL A 11 -8.16 43.23 26.02
CA VAL A 11 -7.73 41.86 25.76
C VAL A 11 -8.47 41.33 24.54
N SER A 12 -7.81 41.35 23.38
CA SER A 12 -8.31 40.72 22.16
C SER A 12 -8.15 39.21 22.23
N ILE A 13 -9.23 38.50 22.56
CA ILE A 13 -9.29 37.03 22.51
C ILE A 13 -9.30 36.61 21.04
N SER A 14 -8.14 36.15 20.56
CA SER A 14 -8.04 35.54 19.24
C SER A 14 -8.62 34.12 19.34
N LEU A 15 -9.82 33.91 18.79
CA LEU A 15 -10.41 32.59 18.61
C LEU A 15 -9.57 31.81 17.59
N ILE A 16 -8.60 31.04 18.08
CA ILE A 16 -7.94 30.02 17.28
C ILE A 16 -8.98 28.92 17.06
N LYS A 17 -9.63 28.93 15.89
CA LYS A 17 -10.38 27.77 15.40
C LYS A 17 -9.36 26.66 15.11
N VAL A 18 -9.13 25.80 16.09
CA VAL A 18 -8.46 24.52 15.86
C VAL A 18 -9.50 23.61 15.20
N GLU A 19 -9.53 23.58 13.87
CA GLU A 19 -10.24 22.52 13.17
C GLU A 19 -9.53 21.20 13.49
N ALA A 20 -10.16 20.39 14.36
CA ALA A 20 -9.77 19.01 14.54
C ALA A 20 -10.12 18.25 13.25
N PHE A 21 -9.15 18.12 12.34
CA PHE A 21 -9.29 17.25 11.18
C PHE A 21 -9.30 15.80 11.66
N PHE A 22 -10.50 15.24 11.84
CA PHE A 22 -10.68 13.79 11.95
C PHE A 22 -10.40 13.18 10.59
N ASN A 23 -9.14 12.81 10.34
CA ASN A 23 -8.74 12.15 9.11
C ASN A 23 -9.28 10.72 9.11
N ASN A 24 -10.23 10.40 8.23
CA ASN A 24 -10.78 9.06 8.15
C ASN A 24 -9.69 8.14 7.59
N SER A 25 -9.34 7.08 8.33
CA SER A 25 -8.29 6.14 7.92
C SER A 25 -8.58 5.44 6.58
N PHE A 26 -9.83 5.45 6.11
CA PHE A 26 -10.21 4.93 4.79
C PHE A 26 -10.06 5.94 3.65
N ASP A 27 -9.79 7.22 3.91
CA ASP A 27 -9.59 8.21 2.85
C ASP A 27 -8.34 7.91 2.00
N VAL A 28 -7.37 7.17 2.55
CA VAL A 28 -6.15 6.79 1.80
C VAL A 28 -6.44 5.85 0.63
N ILE A 29 -7.54 5.09 0.66
CA ILE A 29 -7.92 4.16 -0.41
C ILE A 29 -8.94 4.74 -1.41
N ARG A 30 -9.25 6.05 -1.29
CA ARG A 30 -10.20 6.69 -2.21
C ARG A 30 -9.70 6.62 -3.65
N GLY A 31 -10.56 6.11 -4.53
CA GLY A 31 -10.25 5.94 -5.96
C GLY A 31 -9.43 4.69 -6.30
N CYS A 32 -9.09 3.85 -5.32
CA CYS A 32 -8.48 2.55 -5.58
C CYS A 32 -9.49 1.55 -6.14
N LYS A 33 -9.01 0.59 -6.93
CA LYS A 33 -9.74 -0.66 -7.18
C LYS A 33 -9.68 -1.53 -5.92
N GLN A 34 -10.76 -2.23 -5.59
CA GLN A 34 -10.83 -3.16 -4.46
C GLN A 34 -10.82 -4.61 -4.95
N TYR A 35 -10.10 -5.49 -4.25
CA TYR A 35 -10.14 -6.93 -4.46
C TYR A 35 -10.28 -7.66 -3.12
N ASN A 36 -11.41 -8.34 -2.95
CA ASN A 36 -11.77 -9.13 -1.78
C ASN A 36 -11.95 -10.63 -2.09
N GLY A 37 -11.79 -11.05 -3.36
CA GLY A 37 -11.79 -12.47 -3.78
C GLY A 37 -10.46 -13.19 -3.50
N VAL A 38 -9.77 -12.83 -2.40
CA VAL A 38 -8.42 -13.33 -2.09
C VAL A 38 -8.49 -14.79 -1.66
N VAL A 39 -7.83 -15.65 -2.43
CA VAL A 39 -7.74 -17.10 -2.17
C VAL A 39 -6.49 -17.45 -1.36
N GLY A 40 -6.41 -18.70 -0.89
CA GLY A 40 -5.30 -19.20 -0.07
C GLY A 40 -3.97 -19.29 -0.83
N TYR A 41 -2.87 -19.38 -0.08
CA TYR A 41 -1.49 -19.33 -0.57
C TYR A 41 -1.18 -20.29 -1.74
N ASP A 42 -1.81 -21.47 -1.70
CA ASP A 42 -1.63 -22.54 -2.66
C ASP A 42 -2.74 -22.66 -3.71
N GLU A 43 -3.75 -21.80 -3.65
CA GLU A 43 -4.87 -21.80 -4.60
C GLU A 43 -4.49 -21.14 -5.95
N PRO A 44 -5.25 -21.40 -7.03
CA PRO A 44 -5.07 -20.72 -8.31
C PRO A 44 -5.35 -19.21 -8.18
N LEU A 45 -4.31 -18.39 -8.32
CA LEU A 45 -4.44 -16.94 -8.22
C LEU A 45 -4.94 -16.32 -9.54
N THR A 46 -5.79 -15.29 -9.41
CA THR A 46 -6.03 -14.35 -10.51
C THR A 46 -4.87 -13.35 -10.57
N TYR A 47 -4.25 -13.23 -11.75
CA TYR A 47 -3.18 -12.29 -12.02
C TYR A 47 -3.71 -11.11 -12.86
N PHE A 48 -3.68 -9.91 -12.29
CA PHE A 48 -4.15 -8.70 -12.96
C PHE A 48 -3.02 -8.09 -13.81
N PRO A 49 -3.23 -7.84 -15.11
CA PRO A 49 -2.23 -7.20 -15.96
C PRO A 49 -1.99 -5.76 -15.50
N THR A 50 -0.74 -5.41 -15.19
CA THR A 50 -0.36 -4.06 -14.77
C THR A 50 -0.45 -3.04 -15.90
N SER A 51 -0.54 -3.49 -17.16
CA SER A 51 -0.87 -2.65 -18.32
C SER A 51 -2.27 -2.04 -18.24
N ASN A 52 -3.20 -2.67 -17.49
CA ASN A 52 -4.58 -2.19 -17.33
C ASN A 52 -4.74 -1.27 -16.12
N PHE A 53 -3.64 -0.90 -15.46
CA PHE A 53 -3.65 -0.01 -14.30
C PHE A 53 -3.49 1.44 -14.77
N HIS A 54 -4.36 2.32 -14.26
CA HIS A 54 -4.35 3.74 -14.61
C HIS A 54 -3.36 4.54 -13.77
N ASN A 55 -3.08 4.08 -12.54
CA ASN A 55 -2.30 4.78 -11.54
C ASN A 55 -0.93 4.10 -11.33
N VAL A 56 -0.19 3.87 -12.42
CA VAL A 56 1.18 3.33 -12.37
C VAL A 56 2.19 4.45 -12.50
N GLY A 57 2.99 4.60 -11.45
CA GLY A 57 4.06 5.56 -11.40
C GLY A 57 5.25 5.07 -12.20
N ARG A 58 5.93 5.99 -12.89
CA ARG A 58 7.10 5.65 -13.71
C ARG A 58 8.20 6.66 -13.46
N THR A 59 9.41 6.15 -13.35
CA THR A 59 10.65 6.94 -13.43
C THR A 59 11.41 6.50 -14.67
N SER A 60 12.62 7.01 -14.89
CA SER A 60 13.50 6.53 -15.95
C SER A 60 13.94 5.07 -15.77
N ASN A 61 13.93 4.55 -14.53
CA ASN A 61 14.49 3.24 -14.20
C ASN A 61 13.57 2.35 -13.35
N SER A 62 12.35 2.78 -13.03
CA SER A 62 11.43 2.03 -12.19
C SER A 62 9.96 2.24 -12.56
N ARG A 63 9.13 1.30 -12.09
CA ARG A 63 7.69 1.45 -12.00
C ARG A 63 7.28 1.34 -10.54
N TYR A 64 6.33 2.13 -10.10
CA TYR A 64 5.80 2.04 -8.74
C TYR A 64 4.28 2.00 -8.69
N PHE A 65 3.78 1.29 -7.68
CA PHE A 65 2.37 0.98 -7.49
C PHE A 65 1.97 1.34 -6.06
N LYS A 66 0.81 1.96 -5.88
CA LYS A 66 0.20 2.14 -4.58
C LYS A 66 -0.79 1.02 -4.31
N ILE A 67 -0.58 0.31 -3.20
CA ILE A 67 -1.37 -0.85 -2.79
C ILE A 67 -1.68 -0.69 -1.31
N ALA A 68 -2.94 -0.81 -0.92
CA ALA A 68 -3.32 -0.89 0.49
C ALA A 68 -3.81 -2.27 0.88
N VAL A 69 -3.61 -2.63 2.14
CA VAL A 69 -4.02 -3.92 2.71
C VAL A 69 -4.83 -3.70 3.97
N VAL A 70 -5.96 -4.39 4.09
CA VAL A 70 -6.72 -4.55 5.34
C VAL A 70 -6.68 -6.03 5.71
N ALA A 71 -5.91 -6.37 6.75
CA ALA A 71 -5.74 -7.73 7.26
C ALA A 71 -5.09 -7.72 8.65
N ALA A 72 -5.27 -8.79 9.42
CA ALA A 72 -4.55 -8.95 10.69
C ALA A 72 -3.04 -9.23 10.49
N ASN A 73 -2.70 -9.95 9.42
CA ASN A 73 -1.37 -10.41 9.03
C ASN A 73 -1.41 -10.92 7.58
N ASP A 74 -0.27 -11.30 7.01
CA ASP A 74 -0.14 -12.04 5.74
C ASP A 74 -0.84 -11.39 4.53
N GLY A 75 -0.62 -10.09 4.33
CA GLY A 75 -0.90 -9.43 3.06
C GLY A 75 0.14 -9.84 2.03
N ILE A 76 -0.17 -10.81 1.18
CA ILE A 76 0.77 -11.38 0.21
C ILE A 76 0.38 -11.00 -1.22
N PHE A 77 1.35 -10.53 -2.00
CA PHE A 77 1.17 -10.36 -3.44
C PHE A 77 2.37 -10.85 -4.22
N ARG A 78 2.12 -11.25 -5.47
CA ARG A 78 3.08 -11.86 -6.38
C ARG A 78 3.18 -11.07 -7.67
N LEU A 79 4.40 -10.79 -8.12
CA LEU A 79 4.69 -10.16 -9.40
C LEU A 79 5.14 -11.22 -10.40
N GLY A 80 4.54 -11.22 -11.59
CA GLY A 80 4.81 -12.20 -12.62
C GLY A 80 4.90 -11.61 -14.02
N GLU A 81 5.63 -12.31 -14.88
CA GLU A 81 5.79 -11.96 -16.29
C GLU A 81 4.53 -12.26 -17.11
N THR A 82 3.82 -13.34 -16.76
CA THR A 82 2.68 -13.88 -17.51
C THR A 82 1.44 -14.01 -16.63
N PHE A 83 0.26 -14.09 -17.27
CA PHE A 83 -1.03 -14.27 -16.59
C PHE A 83 -1.12 -15.59 -15.80
N PHE A 84 -0.52 -16.66 -16.35
CA PHE A 84 -0.37 -17.95 -15.67
C PHE A 84 1.12 -18.26 -15.51
N PRO A 85 1.75 -17.87 -14.40
CA PRO A 85 3.20 -18.04 -14.22
C PRO A 85 3.57 -19.44 -13.74
N TYR A 86 2.91 -20.47 -14.27
CA TYR A 86 3.34 -21.85 -14.07
C TYR A 86 4.67 -22.09 -14.79
N ASP A 87 5.53 -22.87 -14.14
CA ASP A 87 6.89 -23.18 -14.57
C ASP A 87 7.74 -21.93 -14.82
N ARG A 88 7.42 -20.84 -14.11
CA ARG A 88 8.13 -19.55 -14.11
C ARG A 88 8.38 -19.05 -12.70
N ASN A 89 9.35 -18.16 -12.59
CA ASN A 89 9.59 -17.43 -11.34
C ASN A 89 8.59 -16.28 -11.20
N VAL A 90 8.12 -16.08 -9.97
CA VAL A 90 7.40 -14.90 -9.52
C VAL A 90 8.12 -14.31 -8.32
N ILE A 91 7.95 -13.01 -8.13
CA ILE A 91 8.42 -12.33 -6.92
C ILE A 91 7.28 -12.22 -5.94
N GLU A 92 7.47 -12.81 -4.77
CA GLU A 92 6.51 -12.78 -3.68
C GLU A 92 6.95 -11.75 -2.64
N ILE A 93 6.02 -10.89 -2.28
CA ILE A 93 6.15 -9.93 -1.18
C ILE A 93 5.14 -10.35 -0.12
N VAL A 94 5.63 -10.58 1.09
CA VAL A 94 4.82 -10.89 2.28
C VAL A 94 4.88 -9.70 3.21
N LEU A 95 3.74 -9.06 3.46
CA LEU A 95 3.60 -7.98 4.42
C LEU A 95 2.95 -8.49 5.70
N GLY A 96 3.57 -8.21 6.85
CA GLY A 96 3.04 -8.60 8.14
C GLY A 96 2.89 -10.11 8.32
N GLY A 97 3.85 -10.89 7.83
CA GLY A 97 3.93 -12.32 8.10
C GLY A 97 4.36 -12.66 9.51
N TRP A 98 4.35 -13.96 9.83
CA TRP A 98 4.67 -14.49 11.17
C TRP A 98 3.89 -13.75 12.26
N ALA A 99 2.55 -13.76 12.16
CA ALA A 99 1.66 -13.04 13.05
C ALA A 99 1.95 -11.52 13.11
N ASN A 100 2.16 -10.89 11.95
CA ASN A 100 2.38 -9.45 11.82
C ASN A 100 3.66 -8.95 12.50
N THR A 101 4.72 -9.78 12.53
CA THR A 101 6.01 -9.43 13.14
C THR A 101 7.09 -9.13 12.11
N GLN A 102 6.95 -9.65 10.88
CA GLN A 102 7.99 -9.63 9.87
C GLN A 102 7.41 -9.42 8.47
N SER A 103 8.24 -8.94 7.56
CA SER A 103 7.93 -8.86 6.13
C SER A 103 9.04 -9.54 5.35
N ALA A 104 8.73 -10.10 4.19
CA ALA A 104 9.65 -10.92 3.41
C ALA A 104 9.56 -10.63 1.92
N GLY A 105 10.73 -10.58 1.29
CA GLY A 105 10.87 -10.64 -0.17
C GLY A 105 11.37 -12.02 -0.56
N ARG A 106 10.69 -12.66 -1.50
CA ARG A 106 10.96 -14.04 -1.93
C ARG A 106 10.90 -14.15 -3.45
N ARG A 107 11.62 -15.12 -3.98
CA ARG A 107 11.37 -15.67 -5.32
C ARG A 107 10.67 -17.00 -5.15
N GLN A 108 9.58 -17.20 -5.88
CA GLN A 108 8.87 -18.46 -5.90
C GLN A 108 8.84 -19.01 -7.32
N PHE A 109 9.02 -20.31 -7.46
CA PHE A 109 8.75 -21.04 -8.68
C PHE A 109 7.62 -22.03 -8.40
N ARG A 110 6.66 -22.15 -9.31
CA ARG A 110 5.53 -23.06 -9.14
C ARG A 110 5.28 -23.84 -10.42
N THR A 111 5.32 -25.16 -10.31
CA THR A 111 5.06 -26.05 -11.46
C THR A 111 3.58 -26.04 -11.85
N ALA A 112 3.26 -26.49 -13.07
CA ALA A 112 1.87 -26.75 -13.47
C ALA A 112 1.13 -27.74 -12.56
N SER A 113 1.86 -28.63 -11.86
CA SER A 113 1.31 -29.54 -10.85
C SER A 113 1.17 -28.92 -9.44
N ASN A 114 1.29 -27.59 -9.34
CA ASN A 114 1.19 -26.80 -8.12
C ASN A 114 2.29 -27.02 -7.07
N ARG A 115 3.34 -27.79 -7.39
CA ARG A 115 4.53 -27.88 -6.51
C ARG A 115 5.30 -26.58 -6.55
N ASN A 116 5.64 -26.03 -5.39
CA ASN A 116 6.37 -24.78 -5.27
C ASN A 116 7.79 -24.97 -4.70
N THR A 117 8.69 -24.08 -5.09
CA THR A 117 9.98 -23.87 -4.41
C THR A 117 10.09 -22.38 -4.08
N ILE A 118 10.59 -22.09 -2.88
CA ILE A 118 10.69 -20.72 -2.36
C ILE A 118 12.15 -20.44 -2.04
N THR A 119 12.67 -19.34 -2.61
CA THR A 119 13.96 -18.77 -2.27
C THR A 119 13.73 -17.48 -1.47
N GLN A 120 14.16 -17.47 -0.21
CA GLN A 120 14.09 -16.28 0.63
C GLN A 120 15.18 -15.28 0.19
N LEU A 121 14.78 -14.08 -0.23
CA LEU A 121 15.71 -13.03 -0.67
C LEU A 121 16.02 -12.03 0.44
N THR A 122 15.03 -11.71 1.28
CA THR A 122 15.21 -10.84 2.45
C THR A 122 14.14 -11.08 3.50
N ILE A 123 14.42 -10.77 4.76
CA ILE A 123 13.44 -10.68 5.85
C ILE A 123 13.70 -9.37 6.61
N ALA A 124 12.64 -8.62 6.90
CA ALA A 124 12.68 -7.44 7.75
C ALA A 124 11.76 -7.61 8.97
N LYS A 125 12.16 -7.09 10.14
CA LYS A 125 11.29 -7.01 11.31
C LYS A 125 10.33 -5.84 11.13
N THR A 126 9.03 -6.13 11.10
CA THR A 126 7.96 -5.15 10.88
C THR A 126 6.79 -5.44 11.82
N PRO A 127 6.96 -5.23 13.14
CA PRO A 127 5.93 -5.54 14.11
C PRO A 127 4.71 -4.63 13.96
N ASN A 128 3.51 -5.22 14.05
CA ASN A 128 2.23 -4.52 13.99
C ASN A 128 2.04 -3.69 12.69
N LEU A 129 2.56 -4.21 11.58
CA LEU A 129 2.53 -3.50 10.29
C LEU A 129 1.11 -3.37 9.73
N LEU A 130 0.36 -4.47 9.70
CA LEU A 130 -1.00 -4.53 9.17
C LEU A 130 -2.06 -4.31 10.24
N SER A 131 -3.27 -3.92 9.81
CA SER A 131 -4.43 -3.77 10.67
C SER A 131 -5.67 -4.38 10.06
N ARG A 132 -6.43 -5.12 10.88
CA ARG A 132 -7.73 -5.67 10.48
C ARG A 132 -8.86 -4.63 10.44
N PHE A 133 -8.59 -3.40 10.89
CA PHE A 133 -9.61 -2.36 11.05
C PHE A 133 -9.42 -1.13 10.17
N ARG A 134 -8.25 -0.99 9.55
CA ARG A 134 -7.91 0.17 8.72
C ARG A 134 -6.94 -0.23 7.60
N PRO A 135 -7.05 0.40 6.42
CA PRO A 135 -6.12 0.13 5.33
C PRO A 135 -4.73 0.69 5.66
N VAL A 136 -3.72 -0.12 5.39
CA VAL A 136 -2.32 0.31 5.43
C VAL A 136 -1.83 0.44 4.01
N MET A 137 -1.47 1.66 3.60
CA MET A 137 -1.04 1.97 2.23
C MET A 137 0.47 1.82 2.09
N PHE A 138 0.87 1.12 1.05
CA PHE A 138 2.26 0.87 0.67
C PHE A 138 2.54 1.44 -0.72
N VAL A 139 3.79 1.84 -0.93
CA VAL A 139 4.34 2.07 -2.27
C VAL A 139 5.32 0.95 -2.56
N LEU A 140 4.99 0.15 -3.57
CA LEU A 140 5.84 -0.88 -4.13
C LEU A 140 6.57 -0.29 -5.33
N GLU A 141 7.89 -0.31 -5.34
CA GLU A 141 8.71 0.16 -6.45
C GLU A 141 9.56 -0.98 -6.99
N VAL A 142 9.52 -1.16 -8.31
CA VAL A 142 10.21 -2.23 -9.04
C VAL A 142 11.12 -1.57 -10.05
N PHE A 143 12.43 -1.71 -9.84
CA PHE A 143 13.47 -1.14 -10.67
C PHE A 143 13.87 -2.10 -11.79
N ASN A 144 14.29 -1.55 -12.93
CA ASN A 144 14.70 -2.29 -14.12
C ASN A 144 15.94 -3.17 -13.90
N ASP A 145 16.75 -2.85 -12.88
CA ASP A 145 17.95 -3.61 -12.49
C ASP A 145 17.63 -4.80 -11.56
N GLY A 146 16.35 -4.99 -11.22
CA GLY A 146 15.86 -6.03 -10.33
C GLY A 146 15.81 -5.64 -8.86
N LEU A 147 16.09 -4.40 -8.47
CA LEU A 147 15.80 -3.93 -7.11
C LEU A 147 14.27 -3.84 -6.92
N ILE A 148 13.79 -4.29 -5.77
CA ILE A 148 12.39 -4.15 -5.33
C ILE A 148 12.40 -3.52 -3.95
N GLU A 149 11.60 -2.46 -3.80
CA GLU A 149 11.44 -1.76 -2.54
C GLU A 149 9.97 -1.62 -2.18
N VAL A 150 9.68 -1.76 -0.89
CA VAL A 150 8.37 -1.47 -0.32
C VAL A 150 8.55 -0.45 0.77
N ARG A 151 7.77 0.62 0.72
CA ARG A 151 7.72 1.67 1.75
C ARG A 151 6.28 1.89 2.19
N LEU A 152 6.09 2.37 3.42
CA LEU A 152 4.81 2.92 3.83
C LEU A 152 4.57 4.23 3.06
N ASP A 153 3.32 4.46 2.64
CA ASP A 153 2.97 5.70 1.94
C ASP A 153 3.26 6.93 2.82
N GLY A 154 3.93 7.93 2.25
CA GLY A 154 4.39 9.10 2.97
C GLY A 154 5.67 8.94 3.78
N GLN A 155 6.28 7.74 3.86
CA GLN A 155 7.59 7.55 4.47
C GLN A 155 8.73 7.64 3.45
N GLY A 156 9.87 8.17 3.89
CA GLY A 156 11.03 8.42 3.03
C GLY A 156 11.93 7.21 2.74
N GLY A 157 11.84 6.15 3.55
CA GLY A 157 12.69 4.95 3.43
C GLY A 157 11.90 3.65 3.26
N PRO A 158 12.50 2.61 2.66
CA PRO A 158 11.87 1.31 2.52
C PRO A 158 11.80 0.56 3.85
N LEU A 159 10.68 -0.12 4.11
CA LEU A 159 10.56 -1.12 5.16
C LEU A 159 11.10 -2.49 4.72
N LEU A 160 11.16 -2.71 3.40
CA LEU A 160 11.66 -3.92 2.77
C LEU A 160 12.40 -3.53 1.49
N SER A 161 13.62 -4.00 1.31
CA SER A 161 14.41 -3.78 0.09
C SER A 161 15.18 -5.05 -0.23
N PHE A 162 15.12 -5.51 -1.47
CA PHE A 162 15.82 -6.71 -1.93
C PHE A 162 16.00 -6.71 -3.44
N ARG A 163 16.95 -7.54 -3.91
CA ARG A 163 17.27 -7.65 -5.32
C ARG A 163 16.89 -9.01 -5.88
N ASP A 164 16.06 -9.01 -6.91
CA ASP A 164 15.80 -10.15 -7.75
C ASP A 164 16.82 -10.23 -8.89
N THR A 165 17.80 -11.13 -8.78
CA THR A 165 18.80 -11.32 -9.84
C THR A 165 18.22 -11.80 -11.17
N ASN A 166 17.02 -12.40 -11.16
CA ASN A 166 16.32 -12.83 -12.37
C ASN A 166 15.57 -11.67 -13.06
N ARG A 167 15.47 -10.50 -12.41
CA ARG A 167 14.78 -9.30 -12.94
C ARG A 167 13.37 -9.61 -13.46
N THR A 168 12.63 -10.41 -12.69
CA THR A 168 11.28 -10.87 -13.02
C THR A 168 10.38 -9.66 -13.34
N PRO A 169 9.82 -9.58 -14.56
CA PRO A 169 8.98 -8.46 -14.93
C PRO A 169 7.71 -8.36 -14.08
N ALA A 170 7.36 -7.16 -13.61
CA ALA A 170 6.09 -6.88 -12.94
C ALA A 170 4.96 -6.58 -13.95
N ASN A 171 4.72 -7.50 -14.89
CA ASN A 171 3.69 -7.35 -15.92
C ASN A 171 2.31 -7.73 -15.39
N TYR A 172 2.27 -8.59 -14.37
CA TYR A 172 1.06 -9.01 -13.69
C TYR A 172 1.26 -8.96 -12.18
N ILE A 173 0.17 -8.71 -11.45
CA ILE A 173 0.12 -8.82 -9.99
C ILE A 173 -0.98 -9.78 -9.56
N GLY A 174 -0.64 -10.74 -8.72
CA GLY A 174 -1.57 -11.64 -8.05
C GLY A 174 -1.64 -11.33 -6.56
N PHE A 175 -2.81 -11.53 -5.95
CA PHE A 175 -3.04 -11.30 -4.52
C PHE A 175 -3.45 -12.61 -3.83
N THR A 176 -2.87 -12.88 -2.66
CA THR A 176 -3.13 -14.09 -1.90
C THR A 176 -3.07 -13.81 -0.40
N LYS A 177 -3.57 -14.76 0.40
CA LYS A 177 -3.46 -14.76 1.86
C LYS A 177 -2.86 -16.07 2.37
N TRP A 178 -2.42 -16.08 3.62
CA TRP A 178 -2.10 -17.31 4.33
C TRP A 178 -3.36 -17.90 4.98
N ASN A 179 -3.79 -17.34 6.11
CA ASN A 179 -4.88 -17.89 6.92
C ASN A 179 -5.90 -16.85 7.43
N VAL A 180 -5.78 -15.58 7.05
CA VAL A 180 -6.67 -14.50 7.52
C VAL A 180 -7.31 -13.75 6.37
N ASP A 181 -8.56 -13.33 6.57
CA ASP A 181 -9.25 -12.50 5.59
C ASP A 181 -8.49 -11.22 5.31
N THR A 182 -8.33 -10.97 4.01
CA THR A 182 -7.46 -9.93 3.48
C THR A 182 -8.19 -9.24 2.35
N ILE A 183 -8.20 -7.91 2.40
CA ILE A 183 -8.71 -7.07 1.31
C ILE A 183 -7.53 -6.27 0.77
N PHE A 184 -7.36 -6.30 -0.56
CA PHE A 184 -6.40 -5.46 -1.25
C PHE A 184 -7.11 -4.30 -1.92
N PHE A 185 -6.47 -3.13 -1.85
CA PHE A 185 -6.79 -1.98 -2.67
C PHE A 185 -5.59 -1.74 -3.57
N TYR A 186 -5.81 -1.64 -4.88
CA TYR A 186 -4.74 -1.56 -5.86
C TYR A 186 -5.10 -0.55 -6.95
N ASP A 187 -4.14 -0.25 -7.82
CA ASP A 187 -4.30 0.78 -8.86
C ASP A 187 -4.77 2.12 -8.25
N CYS A 188 -4.18 2.49 -7.10
CA CYS A 188 -4.57 3.64 -6.30
C CYS A 188 -3.94 4.95 -6.82
N PRO A 189 -4.65 6.10 -6.77
CA PRO A 189 -4.13 7.40 -7.20
C PRO A 189 -2.79 7.80 -6.56
N LEU A 190 -1.85 8.31 -7.37
CA LEU A 190 -0.44 8.53 -7.00
C LEU A 190 -0.10 9.89 -6.35
N LEU A 191 -1.09 10.73 -6.05
CA LEU A 191 -0.94 12.09 -5.48
C LEU A 191 -0.75 13.26 -6.47
N SER A 192 -1.07 13.11 -7.76
CA SER A 192 -1.35 14.28 -8.62
C SER A 192 -2.80 14.80 -8.52
N ASP A 193 -3.69 14.08 -7.82
CA ASP A 193 -5.15 14.33 -7.87
C ASP A 193 -5.76 14.76 -6.52
N ARG A 194 -4.95 14.91 -5.46
CA ARG A 194 -5.46 15.42 -4.17
C ARG A 194 -5.80 16.91 -4.20
N THR A 195 -5.34 17.64 -5.21
CA THR A 195 -5.72 19.05 -5.43
C THR A 195 -7.17 19.18 -5.89
N VAL A 196 -7.72 18.16 -6.58
CA VAL A 196 -9.10 18.16 -7.09
C VAL A 196 -10.11 17.79 -6.00
N TYR A 197 -9.74 16.91 -5.06
CA TYR A 197 -10.63 16.54 -3.95
C TYR A 197 -10.63 17.54 -2.78
N LYS A 198 -9.66 18.46 -2.72
CA LYS A 198 -9.69 19.58 -1.77
C LYS A 198 -10.76 20.63 -2.11
N SER A 199 -11.30 20.62 -3.32
CA SER A 199 -12.26 21.63 -3.80
C SER A 199 -13.71 21.12 -3.92
N VAL A 200 -14.02 19.92 -3.44
CA VAL A 200 -15.43 19.47 -3.38
C VAL A 200 -15.95 19.72 -1.97
N PRO A 201 -16.80 20.74 -1.75
CA PRO A 201 -17.52 20.86 -0.50
C PRO A 201 -18.38 19.61 -0.32
N LEU A 202 -18.27 18.95 0.83
CA LEU A 202 -19.31 18.05 1.30
C LEU A 202 -20.56 18.89 1.53
N ASN A 203 -21.42 19.02 0.51
CA ASN A 203 -22.78 19.51 0.71
C ASN A 203 -23.53 18.47 1.54
N SER A 204 -23.46 18.63 2.85
CA SER A 204 -24.38 18.02 3.79
C SER A 204 -25.73 18.71 3.66
N THR A 205 -26.59 18.15 2.82
CA THR A 205 -28.05 18.33 2.88
C THR A 205 -28.69 17.01 2.51
N VAL A 206 -29.13 16.27 3.52
CA VAL A 206 -30.30 15.40 3.42
C VAL A 206 -31.23 15.88 4.53
N GLY A 207 -32.32 16.52 4.13
CA GLY A 207 -33.50 16.74 4.97
C GLY A 207 -34.38 15.50 4.99
#